data_AF-A0AAW4KY89-F1
#
_entry.id   AF-A0AAW4KY89-F1
#
_cell.length_a   1.000
_cell.length_b   1.000
_cell.length_c   1.000
_cell.angle_alpha   90.00
_cell.angle_beta   90.00
_cell.angle_gamma   90.00
#
_symmetry.space_group_name_H-M   'P 1'
#
loop_
_entity.id
_entity.type
_entity.pdbx_description
1 polymer ?
#
loop_
_entity_poly.entity_id
_entity_poly.type
_entity_poly.pdbx_seq_one_letter_code
_entity_poly.pdbx_strand_id
1 'polypeptide(L)'
;MLAKVLSSAVIGIDAIQVEVEVDITQGLPQFATVGLPDGAVKESKDRVKSALKNAGYDYPQRRITVNLAPADIRKEGASFDLPISIGILAATGVVKGNRLKEYLLVGELSLDGRVKPIRGALSIAVNARESGLAGVILPAENACEAAVVEGIEVIGVAELAEVVEFLNSTREISPHRLNLEELFNREVGFGDDFAEVKGQEHAKRALEVAASGGHNILML
;
A
#
# COMPACT_ATOMS: atom_id res chain seq x y z
N MET A 1 -21.88 -0.75 -12.30
CA MET A 1 -21.84 -1.32 -10.94
C MET A 1 -20.61 -0.71 -10.31
N LEU A 2 -20.80 0.14 -9.30
CA LEU A 2 -19.74 0.97 -8.74
C LEU A 2 -19.28 0.41 -7.39
N ALA A 3 -17.97 0.23 -7.24
CA ALA A 3 -17.32 -0.02 -5.97
C ALA A 3 -16.27 1.04 -5.70
N LYS A 4 -16.01 1.29 -4.42
CA LYS A 4 -15.01 2.25 -3.94
C LYS A 4 -14.13 1.56 -2.92
N VAL A 5 -12.83 1.72 -3.10
CA VAL A 5 -11.77 1.18 -2.23
C VAL A 5 -10.88 2.35 -1.82
N LEU A 6 -10.52 2.43 -0.55
CA LEU A 6 -9.56 3.41 -0.08
C LEU A 6 -8.14 2.85 -0.22
N SER A 7 -7.23 3.67 -0.72
CA SER A 7 -5.83 3.36 -0.94
C SER A 7 -4.98 4.58 -0.60
N SER A 8 -3.68 4.50 -0.85
CA SER A 8 -2.78 5.62 -0.60
C SER A 8 -1.66 5.68 -1.64
N ALA A 9 -1.22 6.91 -1.94
CA ALA A 9 -0.02 7.20 -2.71
C ALA A 9 1.02 7.90 -1.83
N VAL A 10 2.29 7.54 -2.00
CA VAL A 10 3.42 8.21 -1.34
C VAL A 10 3.89 9.38 -2.19
N ILE A 11 4.09 10.55 -1.57
CA ILE A 11 4.61 11.77 -2.20
C ILE A 11 5.78 12.26 -1.34
N GLY A 12 7.01 11.98 -1.79
CA GLY A 12 8.19 12.27 -0.99
C GLY A 12 8.19 11.42 0.29
N ILE A 13 8.08 12.08 1.44
CA ILE A 13 7.98 11.42 2.76
C ILE A 13 6.54 11.32 3.27
N ASP A 14 5.61 12.03 2.65
CA ASP A 14 4.20 12.04 3.03
C ASP A 14 3.42 10.97 2.26
N ALA A 15 2.21 10.69 2.72
CA ALA A 15 1.26 9.88 1.98
C ALA A 15 -0.10 10.58 1.93
N ILE A 16 -0.78 10.44 0.79
CA ILE A 16 -2.12 10.96 0.60
C ILE A 16 -3.11 9.82 0.44
N GLN A 17 -4.34 10.04 0.88
CA GLN A 17 -5.41 9.09 0.62
C GLN A 17 -5.81 9.16 -0.86
N VAL A 18 -5.97 8.00 -1.48
CA VAL A 18 -6.44 7.84 -2.86
C VAL A 18 -7.71 7.00 -2.86
N GLU A 19 -8.75 7.48 -3.52
CA GLU A 19 -9.96 6.71 -3.73
C GLU A 19 -9.88 5.98 -5.08
N VAL A 20 -9.96 4.66 -5.02
CA VAL A 20 -10.01 3.78 -6.18
C VAL A 20 -11.46 3.42 -6.44
N GLU A 21 -12.04 4.02 -7.46
CA GLU A 21 -13.40 3.75 -7.90
C GLU A 21 -13.37 2.81 -9.10
N VAL A 22 -14.10 1.70 -9.01
CA VAL A 22 -14.24 0.73 -10.09
C VAL A 22 -15.69 0.69 -10.53
N ASP A 23 -15.95 1.10 -11.77
CA ASP A 23 -17.25 0.97 -12.40
C ASP A 23 -17.24 -0.09 -13.51
N ILE A 24 -18.15 -1.04 -13.40
CA ILE A 24 -18.35 -2.12 -14.37
C ILE A 24 -19.68 -1.92 -15.09
N THR A 25 -19.64 -1.69 -16.40
CA THR A 25 -20.79 -1.44 -17.27
C THR A 25 -20.94 -2.49 -18.36
N GLN A 26 -22.15 -2.59 -18.94
CA GLN A 26 -22.36 -3.46 -20.10
C GLN A 26 -21.64 -2.89 -21.33
N GLY A 27 -21.18 -3.78 -22.21
CA GLY A 27 -20.46 -3.41 -23.43
C GLY A 27 -19.34 -4.39 -23.75
N LEU A 28 -18.59 -4.11 -24.81
CA LEU A 28 -17.43 -4.91 -25.19
C LEU A 28 -16.35 -4.86 -24.07
N PRO A 29 -15.60 -5.95 -23.85
CA PRO A 29 -14.52 -5.97 -22.87
C PRO A 29 -13.52 -4.85 -23.11
N GLN A 30 -13.41 -3.94 -22.14
CA GLN A 30 -12.48 -2.82 -22.15
C GLN A 30 -12.03 -2.55 -20.72
N PHE A 31 -10.78 -2.11 -20.55
CA PHE A 31 -10.26 -1.64 -19.28
C PHE A 31 -9.63 -0.27 -19.50
N ALA A 32 -9.99 0.70 -18.67
CA ALA A 32 -9.43 2.04 -18.72
C ALA A 32 -9.17 2.54 -17.31
N THR A 33 -8.02 3.20 -17.12
CA THR A 33 -7.67 3.90 -15.86
C THR A 33 -7.59 5.40 -16.10
N VAL A 34 -8.26 6.19 -15.27
CA VAL A 34 -8.30 7.65 -15.33
C VAL A 34 -7.87 8.27 -13.99
N GLY A 35 -7.58 9.57 -13.99
CA GLY A 35 -7.04 10.29 -12.82
C GLY A 35 -5.51 10.31 -12.80
N LEU A 36 -4.86 10.70 -13.90
CA LEU A 36 -3.39 10.82 -14.02
C LEU A 36 -2.57 9.59 -13.53
N PRO A 37 -2.88 8.36 -13.99
CA PRO A 37 -2.01 7.21 -13.75
C PRO A 37 -0.72 7.29 -14.58
N ASP A 38 0.38 6.85 -14.01
CA ASP A 38 1.63 6.62 -14.73
C ASP A 38 1.56 5.38 -15.64
N GLY A 39 2.71 4.99 -16.24
CA GLY A 39 2.78 3.81 -17.10
C GLY A 39 2.51 2.51 -16.35
N ALA A 40 3.10 2.33 -15.16
CA ALA A 40 2.97 1.12 -14.37
C ALA A 40 1.52 0.83 -13.96
N VAL A 41 0.79 1.88 -13.57
CA VAL A 41 -0.64 1.81 -13.22
C VAL A 41 -1.51 1.55 -14.46
N LYS A 42 -1.16 2.10 -15.63
CA LYS A 42 -1.87 1.80 -16.88
C LYS A 42 -1.70 0.33 -17.30
N GLU A 43 -0.53 -0.24 -17.03
CA GLU A 43 -0.21 -1.64 -17.31
C GLU A 43 -0.77 -2.62 -16.26
N SER A 44 -1.32 -2.12 -15.15
CA SER A 44 -1.97 -2.94 -14.11
C SER A 44 -3.05 -3.88 -14.66
N LYS A 45 -3.69 -3.53 -15.78
CA LYS A 45 -4.75 -4.35 -16.42
C LYS A 45 -4.37 -5.82 -16.53
N ASP A 46 -3.21 -6.13 -17.10
CA ASP A 46 -2.83 -7.51 -17.39
C ASP A 46 -2.40 -8.24 -16.11
N ARG A 47 -1.80 -7.51 -15.16
CA ARG A 47 -1.45 -8.04 -13.83
C ARG A 47 -2.68 -8.37 -13.01
N VAL A 48 -3.58 -7.40 -12.85
CA VAL A 48 -4.88 -7.55 -12.17
C VAL A 48 -5.68 -8.70 -12.77
N LYS A 49 -5.80 -8.76 -14.10
CA LYS A 49 -6.53 -9.83 -14.78
C LYS A 49 -5.93 -11.21 -14.51
N SER A 50 -4.60 -11.33 -14.59
CA SER A 50 -3.92 -12.61 -14.37
C SER A 50 -3.98 -13.03 -12.90
N ALA A 51 -3.72 -12.10 -11.98
CA ALA A 51 -3.76 -12.31 -10.54
C ALA A 51 -5.14 -12.78 -10.09
N LEU A 52 -6.22 -12.12 -10.54
CA LEU A 52 -7.59 -12.53 -10.22
C LEU A 52 -7.87 -13.95 -10.67
N LYS A 53 -7.55 -14.28 -11.93
CA LYS A 53 -7.77 -15.63 -12.48
C LYS A 53 -6.97 -16.70 -11.74
N ASN A 54 -5.70 -16.44 -11.48
CA ASN A 54 -4.80 -17.41 -10.85
C ASN A 54 -5.08 -17.56 -9.34
N ALA A 55 -5.70 -16.56 -8.71
CA ALA A 55 -6.24 -16.65 -7.37
C ALA A 55 -7.64 -17.31 -7.31
N GLY A 56 -8.17 -17.80 -8.44
CA GLY A 56 -9.45 -18.53 -8.50
C GLY A 56 -10.69 -17.64 -8.62
N TYR A 57 -10.53 -16.35 -8.94
CA TYR A 57 -11.64 -15.43 -9.14
C TYR A 57 -11.92 -15.15 -10.62
N ASP A 58 -13.19 -14.89 -10.92
CA ASP A 58 -13.62 -14.51 -12.26
C ASP A 58 -13.23 -13.07 -12.60
N TYR A 59 -12.64 -12.90 -13.79
CA TYR A 59 -12.42 -11.57 -14.37
C TYR A 59 -13.59 -11.21 -15.32
N PRO A 60 -14.36 -10.14 -15.05
CA PRO A 60 -15.56 -9.82 -15.80
C PRO A 60 -15.23 -9.44 -17.26
N GLN A 61 -15.88 -10.10 -18.22
CA GLN A 61 -15.80 -9.78 -19.65
C GLN A 61 -16.72 -8.60 -20.01
N ARG A 62 -16.49 -7.45 -19.36
CA ARG A 62 -17.30 -6.23 -19.46
C ARG A 62 -16.40 -5.00 -19.58
N ARG A 63 -17.01 -3.82 -19.76
CA ARG A 63 -16.28 -2.55 -19.70
C ARG A 63 -16.02 -2.20 -18.24
N ILE A 64 -14.75 -2.05 -17.89
CA ILE A 64 -14.26 -1.69 -16.55
C ILE A 64 -13.56 -0.33 -16.66
N THR A 65 -14.00 0.61 -15.83
CA THR A 65 -13.35 1.91 -15.68
C THR A 65 -12.86 2.04 -14.25
N VAL A 66 -11.57 2.34 -14.10
CA VAL A 66 -10.92 2.61 -12.82
C VAL A 66 -10.63 4.11 -12.75
N ASN A 67 -11.17 4.80 -11.75
CA ASN A 67 -10.86 6.18 -11.46
C ASN A 67 -10.03 6.28 -10.18
N LEU A 68 -8.94 7.05 -10.23
CA LEU A 68 -8.05 7.29 -9.11
C LEU A 68 -8.14 8.76 -8.69
N ALA A 69 -8.84 9.03 -7.59
CA ALA A 69 -9.03 10.38 -7.05
C ALA A 69 -8.08 10.63 -5.86
N PRO A 70 -7.51 11.84 -5.70
CA PRO A 70 -7.81 13.06 -6.47
C PRO A 70 -7.03 13.11 -7.81
N ALA A 71 -7.64 13.69 -8.85
CA ALA A 71 -7.17 13.55 -10.24
C ALA A 71 -6.02 14.51 -10.63
N ASP A 72 -5.70 15.48 -9.79
CA ASP A 72 -4.64 16.49 -9.95
C ASP A 72 -3.26 15.97 -9.53
N ILE A 73 -3.22 14.89 -8.76
CA ILE A 73 -2.00 14.28 -8.27
C ILE A 73 -1.65 13.05 -9.11
N ARG A 74 -0.37 12.90 -9.48
CA ARG A 74 0.09 11.75 -10.25
C ARG A 74 0.17 10.51 -9.36
N LYS A 75 -0.43 9.40 -9.79
CA LYS A 75 -0.33 8.10 -9.10
C LYS A 75 0.75 7.27 -9.78
N GLU A 76 1.81 6.98 -9.05
CA GLU A 76 2.99 6.28 -9.55
C GLU A 76 3.15 4.89 -8.90
N GLY A 77 3.71 3.95 -9.66
CA GLY A 77 4.03 2.60 -9.19
C GLY A 77 2.87 1.60 -9.28
N ALA A 78 3.13 0.34 -8.91
CA ALA A 78 2.16 -0.75 -9.05
C ALA A 78 1.37 -1.05 -7.76
N SER A 79 1.50 -0.21 -6.72
CA SER A 79 0.83 -0.39 -5.42
C SER A 79 -0.70 -0.33 -5.49
N PHE A 80 -1.25 0.08 -6.64
CA PHE A 80 -2.68 0.11 -6.92
C PHE A 80 -3.24 -1.21 -7.47
N ASP A 81 -2.41 -2.20 -7.79
CA ASP A 81 -2.89 -3.47 -8.33
C ASP A 81 -3.84 -4.18 -7.36
N LEU A 82 -3.49 -4.22 -6.07
CA LEU A 82 -4.34 -4.80 -5.01
C LEU A 82 -5.69 -4.07 -4.86
N PRO A 83 -5.74 -2.75 -4.59
CA PRO A 83 -7.01 -2.05 -4.40
C PRO A 83 -7.87 -2.06 -5.68
N ILE A 84 -7.29 -2.04 -6.88
CA ILE A 84 -8.04 -2.20 -8.14
C ILE A 84 -8.68 -3.59 -8.21
N SER A 85 -7.93 -4.64 -7.89
CA SER A 85 -8.43 -6.02 -7.90
C SER A 85 -9.57 -6.21 -6.91
N ILE A 86 -9.42 -5.69 -5.69
CA ILE A 86 -10.48 -5.72 -4.67
C ILE A 86 -11.69 -4.88 -5.11
N GLY A 87 -11.48 -3.74 -5.77
CA GLY A 87 -12.56 -2.93 -6.33
C GLY A 87 -13.37 -3.67 -7.40
N ILE A 88 -12.70 -4.43 -8.28
CA ILE A 88 -13.39 -5.31 -9.25
C ILE A 88 -14.20 -6.38 -8.52
N LEU A 89 -13.61 -7.06 -7.54
CA LEU A 89 -14.28 -8.11 -6.77
C LEU A 89 -15.45 -7.56 -5.94
N ALA A 90 -15.37 -6.35 -5.43
CA ALA A 90 -16.48 -5.68 -4.75
C ALA A 90 -17.58 -5.31 -5.75
N ALA A 91 -17.23 -4.77 -6.92
CA ALA A 91 -18.21 -4.41 -7.95
C ALA A 91 -18.92 -5.62 -8.57
N THR A 92 -18.29 -6.81 -8.56
CA THR A 92 -18.92 -8.08 -8.97
C THR A 92 -19.62 -8.81 -7.82
N GLY A 93 -19.54 -8.29 -6.59
CA GLY A 93 -20.21 -8.84 -5.41
C GLY A 93 -19.51 -10.04 -4.77
N VAL A 94 -18.22 -10.28 -5.06
CA VAL A 94 -17.39 -11.27 -4.36
C VAL A 94 -16.99 -10.74 -2.97
N VAL A 95 -16.60 -9.47 -2.89
CA VAL A 95 -16.34 -8.78 -1.61
C VAL A 95 -17.62 -8.06 -1.19
N LYS A 96 -18.19 -8.45 -0.04
CA LYS A 96 -19.51 -8.00 0.44
C LYS A 96 -19.48 -7.28 1.79
N GLY A 97 -18.33 -7.29 2.48
CA GLY A 97 -18.21 -6.80 3.85
C GLY A 97 -18.10 -5.28 3.97
N ASN A 98 -18.50 -4.77 5.14
CA ASN A 98 -18.35 -3.35 5.50
C ASN A 98 -16.88 -2.96 5.77
N ARG A 99 -16.04 -3.94 6.15
CA ARG A 99 -14.60 -3.76 6.40
C ARG A 99 -13.89 -3.04 5.24
N LEU A 100 -14.35 -3.18 4.00
CA LEU A 100 -13.73 -2.53 2.85
C LEU A 100 -13.65 -0.98 2.97
N LYS A 101 -14.58 -0.36 3.70
CA LYS A 101 -14.61 1.11 3.90
C LYS A 101 -13.76 1.56 5.09
N GLU A 102 -13.30 0.64 5.91
CA GLU A 102 -12.64 0.90 7.19
C GLU A 102 -11.11 0.82 7.07
N TYR A 103 -10.58 0.29 5.96
CA TYR A 103 -9.15 0.05 5.77
C TYR A 103 -8.62 0.72 4.50
N LEU A 104 -7.36 1.17 4.55
CA LEU A 104 -6.58 1.44 3.33
C LEU A 104 -6.00 0.15 2.78
N LEU A 105 -6.06 -0.03 1.47
CA LEU A 105 -5.46 -1.16 0.77
C LEU A 105 -4.34 -0.67 -0.13
N VAL A 106 -3.15 -1.25 0.04
CA VAL A 106 -1.97 -0.98 -0.81
C VAL A 106 -1.23 -2.28 -1.07
N GLY A 107 -0.74 -2.47 -2.29
CA GLY A 107 0.00 -3.68 -2.63
C GLY A 107 0.14 -3.86 -4.13
N GLU A 108 1.31 -4.30 -4.56
CA GLU A 108 1.51 -4.74 -5.94
C GLU A 108 1.05 -6.20 -6.08
N LEU A 109 0.59 -6.61 -7.26
CA LEU A 109 0.22 -8.01 -7.49
C LEU A 109 1.15 -8.67 -8.49
N SER A 110 1.61 -9.85 -8.12
CA SER A 110 2.19 -10.81 -9.06
C SER A 110 1.08 -11.44 -9.91
N LEU A 111 1.44 -11.96 -11.08
CA LEU A 111 0.49 -12.61 -11.99
C LEU A 111 -0.20 -13.83 -11.35
N ASP A 112 0.41 -14.45 -10.34
CA ASP A 112 -0.11 -15.61 -9.60
C ASP A 112 -0.99 -15.24 -8.39
N GLY A 113 -1.21 -13.95 -8.13
CA GLY A 113 -2.03 -13.49 -6.99
C GLY A 113 -1.26 -13.21 -5.71
N ARG A 114 0.06 -13.39 -5.68
CA ARG A 114 0.90 -12.96 -4.54
C ARG A 114 0.94 -11.44 -4.42
N VAL A 115 0.83 -10.96 -3.19
CA VAL A 115 0.92 -9.55 -2.82
C VAL A 115 2.39 -9.20 -2.59
N LYS A 116 2.90 -8.25 -3.37
CA LYS A 116 4.31 -7.87 -3.39
C LYS A 116 4.56 -6.60 -2.57
N PRO A 117 5.78 -6.46 -2.00
CA PRO A 117 6.15 -5.32 -1.18
C PRO A 117 5.97 -3.99 -1.91
N ILE A 118 5.65 -2.97 -1.12
CA ILE A 118 5.56 -1.56 -1.54
C ILE A 118 6.60 -0.73 -0.79
N ARG A 119 6.70 0.56 -1.15
CA ARG A 119 7.51 1.55 -0.43
C ARG A 119 6.63 2.49 0.37
N GLY A 120 7.17 3.01 1.48
CA GLY A 120 6.52 4.03 2.30
C GLY A 120 5.36 3.49 3.13
N ALA A 121 5.47 2.26 3.63
CA ALA A 121 4.42 1.64 4.43
C ALA A 121 4.20 2.42 5.75
N LEU A 122 5.25 3.01 6.31
CA LEU A 122 5.15 3.90 7.47
C LEU A 122 4.28 5.14 7.17
N SER A 123 4.59 5.87 6.09
CA SER A 123 3.85 7.07 5.70
C SER A 123 2.37 6.75 5.42
N ILE A 124 2.10 5.62 4.76
CA ILE A 124 0.74 5.15 4.49
C ILE A 124 0.00 4.82 5.79
N ALA A 125 0.66 4.17 6.75
CA ALA A 125 0.08 3.87 8.06
C ALA A 125 -0.23 5.16 8.84
N VAL A 126 0.64 6.17 8.81
CA VAL A 126 0.38 7.49 9.38
C VAL A 126 -0.86 8.12 8.74
N ASN A 127 -0.96 8.10 7.40
CA ASN A 127 -2.11 8.63 6.67
C ASN A 127 -3.42 7.91 7.05
N ALA A 128 -3.40 6.59 7.24
CA ALA A 128 -4.57 5.83 7.66
C ALA A 128 -5.09 6.29 9.03
N ARG A 129 -4.18 6.48 9.99
CA ARG A 129 -4.49 6.97 11.33
C ARG A 129 -5.07 8.38 11.30
N GLU A 130 -4.43 9.29 10.56
CA GLU A 130 -4.89 10.67 10.42
C GLU A 130 -6.26 10.76 9.73
N SER A 131 -6.55 9.82 8.84
CA SER A 131 -7.85 9.69 8.16
C SER A 131 -8.91 9.02 9.03
N GLY A 132 -8.58 8.61 10.27
CA GLY A 132 -9.52 8.00 11.21
C GLY A 132 -10.00 6.60 10.80
N LEU A 133 -9.21 5.89 9.99
CA LEU A 133 -9.52 4.55 9.53
C LEU A 133 -9.16 3.50 10.59
N ALA A 134 -9.77 2.31 10.51
CA ALA A 134 -9.48 1.22 11.42
C ALA A 134 -8.06 0.68 11.23
N GLY A 135 -7.57 0.67 9.99
CA GLY A 135 -6.25 0.12 9.70
C GLY A 135 -5.80 0.18 8.25
N VAL A 136 -4.72 -0.54 7.99
CA VAL A 136 -4.13 -0.75 6.67
C VAL A 136 -4.03 -2.24 6.38
N ILE A 137 -4.33 -2.63 5.14
CA ILE A 137 -4.08 -3.96 4.58
C ILE A 137 -2.98 -3.81 3.55
N LEU A 138 -1.86 -4.50 3.78
CA LEU A 138 -0.62 -4.30 3.02
C LEU A 138 0.20 -5.60 2.95
N PRO A 139 1.24 -5.67 2.11
CA PRO A 139 2.07 -6.87 1.98
C PRO A 139 2.66 -7.27 3.33
N ALA A 140 2.67 -8.56 3.67
CA ALA A 140 3.15 -9.05 4.97
C ALA A 140 4.60 -8.59 5.27
N GLU A 141 5.42 -8.46 4.23
CA GLU A 141 6.81 -7.96 4.33
C GLU A 141 6.90 -6.50 4.79
N ASN A 142 5.87 -5.69 4.54
CA ASN A 142 5.79 -4.30 4.97
C ASN A 142 5.12 -4.13 6.35
N ALA A 143 4.59 -5.19 6.96
CA ALA A 143 3.83 -5.11 8.20
C ALA A 143 4.65 -4.58 9.39
N CYS A 144 5.93 -4.94 9.47
CA CYS A 144 6.82 -4.44 10.53
C CYS A 144 6.99 -2.92 10.44
N GLU A 145 7.24 -2.37 9.24
CA GLU A 145 7.41 -0.94 9.01
C GLU A 145 6.15 -0.14 9.36
N ALA A 146 4.98 -0.62 8.94
CA ALA A 146 3.70 0.04 9.23
C ALA A 146 3.30 -0.07 10.71
N ALA A 147 3.64 -1.17 11.39
CA ALA A 147 3.26 -1.42 12.78
C ALA A 147 3.99 -0.51 13.80
N VAL A 148 4.94 0.31 13.36
CA VAL A 148 5.48 1.43 14.13
C VAL A 148 4.39 2.46 14.46
N VAL A 149 3.33 2.56 13.65
CA VAL A 149 2.21 3.47 13.89
C VAL A 149 1.19 2.85 14.84
N GLU A 150 1.14 3.38 16.06
CA GLU A 150 0.12 3.02 17.04
C GLU A 150 -1.26 3.61 16.73
N GLY A 151 -2.32 2.98 17.27
CA GLY A 151 -3.71 3.45 17.17
C GLY A 151 -4.49 2.95 15.96
N ILE A 152 -3.87 2.11 15.12
CA ILE A 152 -4.51 1.46 13.98
C ILE A 152 -4.16 -0.04 13.91
N GLU A 153 -4.89 -0.78 13.09
CA GLU A 153 -4.60 -2.18 12.77
C GLU A 153 -3.70 -2.27 11.53
N VAL A 154 -2.64 -3.08 11.62
CA VAL A 154 -1.76 -3.37 10.48
C VAL A 154 -1.95 -4.83 10.08
N ILE A 155 -2.65 -5.04 8.97
CA ILE A 155 -3.00 -6.37 8.47
C ILE A 155 -2.03 -6.73 7.34
N GLY A 156 -1.07 -7.60 7.65
CA GLY A 156 -0.11 -8.13 6.68
C GLY A 156 -0.69 -9.31 5.91
N VAL A 157 -0.64 -9.26 4.57
CA VAL A 157 -1.14 -10.32 3.67
C VAL A 157 -0.07 -10.76 2.67
N ALA A 158 -0.07 -12.04 2.33
CA ALA A 158 0.83 -12.62 1.33
C ALA A 158 0.14 -12.87 -0.02
N GLU A 159 -1.17 -13.07 -0.01
CA GLU A 159 -1.95 -13.42 -1.21
C GLU A 159 -3.28 -12.65 -1.28
N LEU A 160 -3.74 -12.42 -2.51
CA LEU A 160 -5.01 -11.73 -2.78
C LEU A 160 -6.21 -12.40 -2.09
N ALA A 161 -6.20 -13.73 -2.01
CA ALA A 161 -7.28 -14.49 -1.38
C ALA A 161 -7.44 -14.14 0.11
N GLU A 162 -6.34 -13.92 0.82
CA GLU A 162 -6.37 -13.58 2.26
C GLU A 162 -7.08 -12.25 2.49
N VAL A 163 -6.90 -11.29 1.58
CA VAL A 163 -7.58 -9.99 1.63
C VAL A 163 -9.08 -10.16 1.44
N VAL A 164 -9.50 -10.95 0.46
CA VAL A 164 -10.93 -11.20 0.18
C VAL A 164 -11.59 -11.90 1.37
N GLU A 165 -10.94 -12.92 1.92
CA GLU A 165 -11.43 -13.66 3.08
C GLU A 165 -11.53 -12.79 4.34
N PHE A 166 -10.51 -11.96 4.59
CA PHE A 166 -10.49 -11.02 5.69
C PHE A 166 -11.61 -9.99 5.59
N LEU A 167 -11.80 -9.39 4.41
CA LEU A 167 -12.85 -8.41 4.17
C LEU A 167 -14.26 -9.01 4.26
N ASN A 168 -14.41 -10.28 3.92
CA ASN A 168 -15.67 -11.02 4.06
C ASN A 168 -15.87 -11.65 5.45
N SER A 169 -14.93 -11.45 6.38
CA SER A 169 -14.96 -12.05 7.73
C SER A 169 -15.02 -13.59 7.72
N THR A 170 -14.50 -14.23 6.67
CA THR A 170 -14.35 -15.69 6.59
C THR A 170 -13.00 -16.16 7.11
N ARG A 171 -12.04 -15.25 7.23
CA ARG A 171 -10.74 -15.46 7.87
C ARG A 171 -10.46 -14.27 8.78
N GLU A 172 -10.00 -14.55 9.99
CA GLU A 172 -9.44 -13.52 10.85
C GLU A 172 -7.92 -13.48 10.67
N ILE A 173 -7.38 -12.27 10.53
CA ILE A 173 -5.95 -12.01 10.45
C ILE A 173 -5.61 -11.12 11.64
N SER A 174 -4.77 -11.62 12.55
CA SER A 174 -4.36 -10.83 13.71
C SER A 174 -3.50 -9.65 13.25
N PRO A 175 -3.77 -8.41 13.71
CA PRO A 175 -2.92 -7.27 13.40
C PRO A 175 -1.47 -7.54 13.83
N HIS A 176 -0.54 -7.18 12.96
CA HIS A 176 0.87 -7.19 13.31
C HIS A 176 1.12 -6.16 14.40
N ARG A 177 1.73 -6.60 15.51
CA ARG A 177 2.07 -5.75 16.64
C ARG A 177 3.58 -5.73 16.78
N LEU A 178 4.12 -4.53 16.89
CA LEU A 178 5.53 -4.29 17.09
C LEU A 178 5.77 -3.84 18.53
N ASN A 179 6.66 -4.53 19.24
CA ASN A 179 7.16 -4.01 20.50
C ASN A 179 8.36 -3.10 20.21
N LEU A 180 8.12 -1.78 20.22
CA LEU A 180 9.16 -0.78 19.98
C LEU A 180 10.27 -0.88 21.02
N GLU A 181 9.95 -1.12 22.29
CA GLU A 181 10.96 -1.25 23.35
C GLU A 181 11.90 -2.42 23.07
N GLU A 182 11.37 -3.58 22.67
CA GLU A 182 12.20 -4.74 22.30
C GLU A 182 13.07 -4.43 21.08
N LEU A 183 12.55 -3.68 20.10
CA LEU A 183 13.28 -3.31 18.89
C LEU A 183 14.42 -2.33 19.17
N PHE A 184 14.20 -1.33 20.02
CA PHE A 184 15.24 -0.39 20.45
C PHE A 184 16.25 -1.04 21.41
N ASN A 185 15.82 -2.02 22.22
CA ASN A 185 16.69 -2.75 23.13
C ASN A 185 17.44 -3.91 22.47
N ARG A 186 17.05 -4.33 21.26
CA ARG A 186 17.91 -5.17 20.44
C ARG A 186 19.14 -4.34 20.09
N GLU A 187 20.28 -4.74 20.64
CA GLU A 187 21.58 -4.30 20.14
C GLU A 187 21.70 -4.72 18.68
N VAL A 188 21.24 -3.86 17.77
CA VAL A 188 21.65 -3.90 16.39
C VAL A 188 23.07 -3.39 16.43
N GLY A 189 24.04 -4.32 16.37
CA GLY A 189 25.43 -3.98 16.14
C GLY A 189 25.58 -3.33 14.78
N PHE A 190 25.21 -2.05 14.67
CA PHE A 190 25.66 -1.21 13.59
C PHE A 190 27.17 -1.08 13.81
N GLY A 191 27.96 -1.68 12.93
CA GLY A 191 29.41 -1.50 12.94
C GLY A 191 29.78 -0.02 12.77
N ASP A 192 28.89 0.74 12.14
CA ASP A 192 29.02 2.18 11.89
C ASP A 192 27.84 2.91 12.55
N ASP A 193 28.08 3.52 13.70
CA ASP A 193 27.17 4.48 14.31
C ASP A 193 27.72 5.91 14.14
N PHE A 194 26.89 6.92 14.44
CA PHE A 194 27.37 8.31 14.44
C PHE A 194 28.11 8.68 15.74
N ALA A 195 28.46 7.73 16.62
CA ALA A 195 29.16 8.04 17.86
C ALA A 195 30.57 8.58 17.59
N GLU A 196 31.24 8.16 16.52
CA GLU A 196 32.56 8.68 16.12
C GLU A 196 32.56 10.15 15.69
N VAL A 197 31.39 10.69 15.35
CA VAL A 197 31.20 12.12 15.03
C VAL A 197 31.24 12.98 16.29
N LYS A 198 30.94 12.39 17.46
CA LYS A 198 30.92 13.11 18.73
C LYS A 198 32.32 13.61 19.07
N GLY A 199 32.47 14.94 19.10
CA GLY A 199 33.75 15.61 19.34
C GLY A 199 34.54 15.96 18.07
N GLN A 200 34.01 15.64 16.89
CA GLN A 200 34.58 16.04 15.59
C GLN A 200 33.73 17.16 14.97
N GLU A 201 34.10 18.41 15.27
CA GLU A 201 33.36 19.60 14.79
C GLU A 201 33.21 19.64 13.27
N HIS A 202 34.22 19.20 12.51
CA HIS A 202 34.14 19.14 11.04
C HIS A 202 33.14 18.11 10.53
N ALA A 203 33.14 16.90 11.11
CA ALA A 203 32.19 15.85 10.74
C ALA A 203 30.76 16.25 11.12
N LYS A 204 30.57 16.79 12.33
CA LYS A 204 29.27 17.32 12.78
C LYS A 204 28.77 18.41 11.84
N ARG A 205 29.63 19.37 11.46
CA ARG A 205 29.26 20.43 10.53
C ARG A 205 28.89 19.91 9.15
N ALA A 206 29.58 18.89 8.64
CA ALA A 206 29.25 18.27 7.36
C ALA A 206 27.85 17.63 7.39
N LEU A 207 27.50 16.96 8.49
CA LEU A 207 26.17 16.36 8.68
C LEU A 207 25.07 17.43 8.80
N GLU A 208 25.32 18.53 9.54
CA GLU A 208 24.38 19.66 9.63
C GLU A 208 24.11 20.26 8.23
N VAL A 209 25.15 20.45 7.43
CA VAL A 209 25.02 20.98 6.06
C VAL A 209 24.23 19.99 5.19
N ALA A 210 24.55 18.70 5.24
CA ALA A 210 23.84 17.67 4.49
C ALA A 210 22.35 17.62 4.89
N ALA A 211 22.04 17.61 6.19
CA ALA A 211 20.67 17.62 6.70
C ALA A 211 19.91 18.89 6.27
N SER A 212 20.53 20.07 6.39
CA SER A 212 19.92 21.34 5.97
C SER A 212 19.67 21.44 4.47
N GLY A 213 20.48 20.74 3.67
CA GLY A 213 20.36 20.66 2.21
C GLY A 213 19.51 19.49 1.71
N GLY A 214 19.03 18.61 2.58
CA GLY A 214 18.32 17.39 2.18
C GLY A 214 19.21 16.39 1.42
N HIS A 215 20.52 16.40 1.66
CA HIS A 215 21.46 15.48 1.02
C HIS A 215 21.56 14.15 1.79
N ASN A 216 21.75 13.05 1.05
CA ASN A 216 22.05 11.75 1.64
C ASN A 216 23.49 11.72 2.16
N ILE A 217 23.71 11.04 3.29
CA ILE A 217 25.02 10.82 3.89
C ILE A 217 25.39 9.35 3.73
N LEU A 218 26.63 9.10 3.30
CA LEU A 218 27.23 7.77 3.26
C LEU A 218 28.43 7.76 4.22
N MET A 219 28.42 6.85 5.19
CA MET A 219 29.55 6.56 6.07
C MET A 219 30.35 5.41 5.42
N LEU A 220 31.67 5.55 5.31
CA LEU A 220 32.59 4.63 4.63
C LEU A 220 33.72 4.20 5.55
#